data_AF-G2IT01-F1
#
_entry.id   AF-G2IT01-F1
#
_cell.length_a   1.000
_cell.length_b   1.000
_cell.length_c   1.000
_cell.angle_alpha   90.00
_cell.angle_beta   90.00
_cell.angle_gamma   90.00
#
_symmetry.space_group_name_H-M   'P 1'
#
loop_
_entity.id
_entity.type
_entity.pdbx_description
1 polymer ?
#
loop_
_entity_poly.entity_id
_entity_poly.type
_entity_poly.pdbx_seq_one_letter_code
_entity_poly.pdbx_strand_id
1 'polypeptide(L)'
;MATRLLAATLKGVKIFERGGAEADWALRGSALDDKHISAILYEPRSGLILAGTHWNQGLYVSRDGGFTFEPSMNGIARPHIYALAAQHRGEQTIIFAGTEPPEKFPKRLPRWRSLECMKRAMLIPLRVWQKCSARPCHCHGRA
;
A
#
# COMPACT_ATOMS: atom_id res chain seq x y z
N MET A 1 -19.15 -9.54 -14.43
CA MET A 1 -18.46 -10.78 -13.99
C MET A 1 -16.98 -10.48 -13.84
N ALA A 2 -16.33 -10.89 -12.75
CA ALA A 2 -14.90 -10.66 -12.59
C ALA A 2 -14.09 -11.58 -13.52
N THR A 3 -13.17 -11.01 -14.28
CA THR A 3 -12.26 -11.74 -15.21
C THR A 3 -10.82 -11.79 -14.70
N ARG A 4 -10.52 -11.08 -13.60
CA ARG A 4 -9.21 -10.97 -12.99
C ARG A 4 -9.31 -11.14 -11.47
N LEU A 5 -8.35 -11.85 -10.88
CA LEU A 5 -8.22 -12.09 -9.45
C LEU A 5 -6.75 -11.93 -9.06
N LEU A 6 -6.51 -11.26 -7.93
CA LEU A 6 -5.18 -11.21 -7.32
C LEU A 6 -5.23 -11.93 -5.98
N ALA A 7 -4.28 -12.84 -5.75
CA ALA A 7 -4.15 -13.58 -4.51
C ALA A 7 -2.86 -13.15 -3.79
N ALA A 8 -2.99 -12.69 -2.55
CA ALA A 8 -1.88 -12.48 -1.64
C ALA A 8 -1.43 -13.82 -1.06
N THR A 9 -0.12 -14.11 -1.10
CA THR A 9 0.43 -15.38 -0.63
C THR A 9 1.71 -15.18 0.19
N LEU A 10 2.20 -16.25 0.80
CA LEU A 10 3.52 -16.28 1.45
C LEU A 10 4.68 -16.02 0.48
N LYS A 11 4.47 -16.19 -0.84
CA LYS A 11 5.50 -16.09 -1.89
C LYS A 11 5.12 -15.04 -2.95
N GLY A 12 4.55 -13.93 -2.52
CA GLY A 12 4.19 -12.80 -3.39
C GLY A 12 2.71 -12.76 -3.77
N VAL A 13 2.40 -11.90 -4.73
CA VAL A 13 1.08 -11.75 -5.34
C VAL A 13 1.00 -12.65 -6.56
N LYS A 14 -0.10 -13.41 -6.69
CA LYS A 14 -0.40 -14.22 -7.89
C LYS A 14 -1.60 -13.62 -8.63
N ILE A 15 -1.47 -13.48 -9.94
CA ILE A 15 -2.47 -12.85 -10.81
C ILE A 15 -3.11 -13.94 -11.65
N PHE A 16 -4.42 -14.08 -11.52
CA PHE A 16 -5.22 -15.03 -12.30
C PHE A 16 -6.17 -14.29 -13.22
N GLU A 17 -6.37 -14.84 -14.42
CA GLU A 17 -7.36 -14.33 -15.37
C GLU A 17 -8.18 -15.48 -15.96
N ARG A 18 -9.40 -15.16 -16.40
CA ARG A 18 -10.29 -16.08 -17.11
C ARG A 18 -10.98 -15.39 -18.28
N GLY A 19 -11.23 -16.15 -19.34
CA GLY A 19 -11.82 -15.64 -20.59
C GLY A 19 -13.33 -15.37 -20.54
N GLY A 20 -14.01 -15.68 -19.42
CA GLY A 20 -15.46 -15.55 -19.30
C GLY A 20 -15.98 -16.08 -17.97
N ALA A 21 -17.29 -16.03 -17.77
CA ALA A 21 -17.92 -16.43 -16.51
C ALA A 21 -17.81 -17.94 -16.22
N GLU A 22 -17.71 -18.76 -17.26
CA GLU A 22 -17.60 -20.23 -17.17
C GLU A 22 -16.20 -20.75 -17.51
N ALA A 23 -15.29 -19.85 -17.90
CA ALA A 23 -13.92 -20.23 -18.20
C ALA A 23 -13.11 -20.43 -16.91
N ASP A 24 -12.20 -21.39 -16.95
CA ASP A 24 -11.26 -21.65 -15.86
C ASP A 24 -10.31 -20.47 -15.63
N TRP A 25 -9.89 -20.32 -14.36
CA TRP A 25 -8.86 -19.38 -13.97
C TRP A 25 -7.47 -19.92 -14.34
N ALA A 26 -6.69 -19.12 -15.05
CA ALA A 26 -5.31 -19.42 -15.37
C ALA A 26 -4.37 -18.43 -14.66
N LEU A 27 -3.25 -18.91 -14.13
CA LEU A 27 -2.17 -18.05 -13.63
C LEU A 27 -1.57 -17.27 -14.81
N ARG A 28 -1.58 -15.95 -14.72
CA ARG A 28 -1.06 -15.04 -15.74
C ARG A 28 0.18 -14.28 -15.33
N GLY A 29 0.43 -14.15 -14.04
CA GLY A 29 1.64 -13.48 -13.57
C GLY A 29 1.84 -13.59 -12.08
N SER A 30 3.02 -13.16 -11.66
CA SER A 30 3.37 -12.93 -10.26
C SER A 30 4.07 -11.61 -10.10
N ALA A 31 4.00 -11.07 -8.89
CA ALA A 31 4.74 -9.89 -8.50
C ALA A 31 5.12 -10.00 -7.02
N LEU A 32 6.11 -9.20 -6.59
CA LEU A 32 6.61 -9.22 -5.22
C LEU A 32 7.04 -10.63 -4.78
N ASP A 33 7.71 -11.37 -5.68
CA ASP A 33 8.19 -12.71 -5.38
C ASP A 33 9.11 -12.69 -4.14
N ASP A 34 9.04 -13.77 -3.36
CA ASP A 34 9.71 -13.92 -2.05
C ASP A 34 9.30 -12.92 -0.96
N LYS A 35 8.22 -12.15 -1.18
CA LYS A 35 7.60 -11.33 -0.12
C LYS A 35 6.35 -12.00 0.40
N HIS A 36 6.23 -12.06 1.72
CA HIS A 36 5.01 -12.50 2.37
C HIS A 36 3.99 -11.36 2.35
N ILE A 37 2.97 -11.51 1.50
CA ILE A 37 1.88 -10.55 1.33
C ILE A 37 0.75 -10.92 2.28
N SER A 38 0.46 -10.04 3.23
CA SER A 38 -0.58 -10.22 4.24
C SER A 38 -1.93 -9.66 3.83
N ALA A 39 -1.92 -8.60 3.04
CA ALA A 39 -3.10 -7.85 2.66
C ALA A 39 -2.96 -7.34 1.24
N ILE A 40 -4.04 -7.42 0.46
CA ILE A 40 -4.14 -6.80 -0.86
C ILE A 40 -5.45 -6.04 -0.97
N LEU A 41 -5.40 -4.82 -1.48
CA LEU A 41 -6.55 -3.92 -1.57
C LEU A 41 -6.57 -3.24 -2.93
N TYR A 42 -7.69 -3.35 -3.65
CA TYR A 42 -7.96 -2.54 -4.83
C TYR A 42 -8.75 -1.29 -4.43
N GLU A 43 -8.25 -0.12 -4.80
CA GLU A 43 -8.92 1.16 -4.57
C GLU A 43 -9.53 1.68 -5.88
N PRO A 44 -10.87 1.65 -6.02
CA PRO A 44 -11.52 1.83 -7.31
C PRO A 44 -11.46 3.27 -7.86
N ARG A 45 -11.25 4.31 -7.04
CA ARG A 45 -11.22 5.70 -7.53
C ARG A 45 -9.89 6.07 -8.17
N SER A 46 -8.79 5.60 -7.61
CA SER A 46 -7.44 5.81 -8.13
C SER A 46 -6.96 4.69 -9.05
N GLY A 47 -7.64 3.53 -9.01
CA GLY A 47 -7.22 2.34 -9.74
C GLY A 47 -5.98 1.66 -9.14
N LEU A 48 -5.53 2.10 -7.96
CA LEU A 48 -4.35 1.56 -7.30
C LEU A 48 -4.63 0.22 -6.65
N ILE A 49 -3.59 -0.64 -6.66
CA ILE A 49 -3.58 -1.86 -5.85
C ILE A 49 -2.50 -1.71 -4.80
N LEU A 50 -2.88 -1.88 -3.54
CA LEU A 50 -2.01 -1.79 -2.39
C LEU A 50 -1.72 -3.18 -1.85
N ALA A 51 -0.46 -3.48 -1.58
CA ALA A 51 0.00 -4.74 -1.02
C ALA A 51 0.73 -4.49 0.31
N GLY A 52 0.16 -5.00 1.39
CA GLY A 52 0.78 -5.03 2.71
C GLY A 52 1.71 -6.24 2.83
N THR A 53 2.87 -6.03 3.45
CA THR A 53 3.87 -7.09 3.61
C THR A 53 4.28 -7.30 5.07
N HIS A 54 4.71 -8.54 5.36
CA HIS A 54 5.35 -8.91 6.63
C HIS A 54 6.84 -8.56 6.64
N TRP A 55 7.49 -8.80 7.79
CA TRP A 55 8.94 -8.71 7.98
C TRP A 55 9.54 -7.35 7.65
N ASN A 56 8.86 -6.29 8.06
CA ASN A 56 9.28 -4.90 7.90
C ASN A 56 9.49 -4.47 6.44
N GLN A 57 8.86 -5.16 5.49
CA GLN A 57 8.97 -4.83 4.06
C GLN A 57 8.02 -3.71 3.63
N GLY A 58 7.00 -3.39 4.43
CA GLY A 58 6.14 -2.21 4.30
C GLY A 58 4.93 -2.37 3.38
N LEU A 59 4.55 -1.24 2.78
CA LEU A 59 3.44 -1.14 1.84
C LEU A 59 3.99 -0.97 0.44
N TYR A 60 3.42 -1.68 -0.52
CA TYR A 60 3.72 -1.55 -1.94
C TYR A 60 2.47 -1.11 -2.70
N VAL A 61 2.66 -0.38 -3.79
CA VAL A 61 1.59 0.15 -4.62
C VAL A 61 1.84 -0.23 -6.07
N SER A 62 0.80 -0.71 -6.73
CA SER A 62 0.77 -0.97 -8.16
C SER A 62 -0.17 0.00 -8.87
N ARG A 63 0.24 0.43 -10.06
CA ARG A 63 -0.49 1.34 -10.96
C ARG A 63 -0.90 0.68 -12.27
N ASP A 64 -0.43 -0.54 -12.52
CA ASP A 64 -0.63 -1.28 -13.77
C ASP A 64 -1.56 -2.50 -13.56
N GLY A 65 -2.42 -2.44 -12.54
CA GLY A 65 -3.33 -3.54 -12.23
C GLY A 65 -2.67 -4.72 -11.52
N GLY A 66 -1.47 -4.54 -10.98
CA GLY A 66 -0.82 -5.53 -10.11
C GLY A 66 0.30 -6.32 -10.80
N PHE A 67 0.73 -5.91 -11.99
CA PHE A 67 1.87 -6.55 -12.66
C PHE A 67 3.19 -6.10 -12.07
N THR A 68 3.30 -4.81 -11.70
CA THR A 68 4.46 -4.25 -11.01
C THR A 68 4.05 -3.48 -9.77
N PHE A 69 4.95 -3.44 -8.79
CA PHE A 69 4.72 -2.83 -7.50
C PHE A 69 5.94 -2.01 -7.07
N GLU A 70 5.69 -0.82 -6.54
CA GLU A 70 6.70 0.09 -6.02
C GLU A 70 6.53 0.27 -4.51
N PRO A 71 7.61 0.36 -3.73
CA PRO A 71 7.52 0.58 -2.29
C PRO A 71 6.94 1.98 -1.97
N SER A 72 5.96 2.02 -1.08
CA SER A 72 5.29 3.24 -0.59
C SER A 72 5.34 3.27 0.94
N MET A 73 6.54 3.48 1.49
CA MET A 73 6.80 3.39 2.93
C MET A 73 6.74 4.73 3.68
N ASN A 74 6.40 5.83 3.02
CA ASN A 74 6.49 7.17 3.62
C ASN A 74 5.56 7.29 4.84
N GLY A 75 6.17 7.52 6.02
CA GLY A 75 5.46 7.75 7.28
C GLY A 75 4.99 6.51 8.05
N ILE A 76 5.39 5.30 7.63
CA ILE A 76 5.05 4.06 8.34
C ILE A 76 6.21 3.70 9.29
N ALA A 77 6.04 3.97 10.58
CA ALA A 77 7.08 3.72 11.60
C ALA A 77 7.33 2.23 11.86
N ARG A 78 6.36 1.36 11.56
CA ARG A 78 6.43 -0.10 11.76
C ARG A 78 5.87 -0.83 10.53
N PRO A 79 6.73 -1.23 9.58
CA PRO A 79 6.31 -1.72 8.27
C PRO A 79 5.85 -3.19 8.25
N HIS A 80 5.25 -3.69 9.34
CA HIS A 80 4.50 -4.95 9.34
C HIS A 80 3.03 -4.62 9.11
N ILE A 81 2.54 -4.80 7.88
CA ILE A 81 1.14 -4.55 7.56
C ILE A 81 0.39 -5.88 7.65
N TYR A 82 -0.80 -5.91 8.25
CA TYR A 82 -1.65 -7.11 8.36
C TYR A 82 -3.01 -6.93 7.67
N ALA A 83 -3.50 -5.70 7.64
CA ALA A 83 -4.79 -5.38 7.08
C ALA A 83 -4.73 -4.04 6.37
N LEU A 84 -5.49 -3.92 5.28
CA LEU A 84 -5.69 -2.70 4.53
C LEU A 84 -7.18 -2.47 4.34
N ALA A 85 -7.63 -1.22 4.49
CA ALA A 85 -9.00 -0.82 4.22
C ALA A 85 -9.04 0.57 3.58
N ALA A 86 -9.96 0.78 2.64
CA ALA A 86 -10.23 2.09 2.05
C ALA A 86 -11.54 2.66 2.60
N GLN A 87 -11.55 3.96 2.88
CA GLN A 87 -12.75 4.73 3.13
C GLN A 87 -12.80 5.95 2.22
N HIS A 88 -13.92 6.12 1.55
CA HIS A 88 -14.20 7.28 0.71
C HIS A 88 -14.96 8.35 1.51
N ARG A 89 -14.46 9.59 1.53
CA ARG A 89 -15.13 10.76 2.15
C ARG A 89 -15.13 11.94 1.19
N GLY A 90 -16.27 12.22 0.56
CA GLY A 90 -16.34 13.20 -0.52
C GLY A 90 -15.40 12.79 -1.66
N GLU A 91 -14.51 13.69 -2.09
CA GLU A 91 -13.46 13.44 -3.10
C GLU A 91 -12.23 12.72 -2.54
N GLN A 92 -12.13 12.53 -1.23
CA GLN A 92 -10.93 11.96 -0.60
C GLN A 92 -11.06 10.45 -0.43
N THR A 93 -9.95 9.75 -0.67
CA THR A 93 -9.76 8.35 -0.27
C THR A 93 -8.79 8.30 0.90
N ILE A 94 -9.19 7.64 1.99
CA ILE A 94 -8.36 7.39 3.16
C ILE A 94 -8.07 5.89 3.19
N ILE A 95 -6.78 5.51 3.20
CA ILE A 95 -6.37 4.12 3.43
C ILE A 95 -5.97 3.94 4.89
N PHE A 96 -6.45 2.89 5.52
CA PHE A 96 -6.06 2.45 6.85
C PHE A 96 -5.16 1.23 6.72
N ALA A 97 -4.09 1.19 7.51
CA ALA A 97 -3.18 0.06 7.60
C ALA A 97 -3.11 -0.43 9.05
N GLY A 98 -3.47 -1.69 9.29
CA GLY A 98 -3.30 -2.35 10.58
C GLY A 98 -1.87 -2.90 10.69
N THR A 99 -1.15 -2.53 11.75
CA THR A 99 0.25 -2.93 11.96
C THR A 99 0.45 -3.68 13.28
N GLU A 100 1.49 -4.54 13.34
CA GLU A 100 1.90 -5.27 14.55
C GLU A 100 3.35 -4.95 14.97
N PRO A 101 3.69 -4.91 16.28
CA PRO A 101 2.80 -5.00 17.45
C PRO A 101 1.77 -3.89 17.45
N PRO A 102 0.54 -4.12 17.96
CA PRO A 102 -0.32 -2.99 18.30
C PRO A 102 0.53 -2.08 19.18
N GLU A 103 0.68 -0.82 18.77
CA GLU A 103 1.35 0.17 19.61
C GLU A 103 0.81 0.03 21.04
N LYS A 104 1.68 0.01 22.06
CA LYS A 104 1.27 -0.13 23.46
C LYS A 104 0.10 0.82 23.73
N PHE A 105 -1.12 0.28 23.81
CA PHE A 105 -2.30 1.07 24.08
C PHE A 105 -2.24 1.58 25.52
N PRO A 106 -2.20 2.89 25.81
CA PRO A 106 -2.70 3.35 27.10
C PRO A 106 -4.17 2.92 27.22
N LYS A 107 -4.64 2.60 28.43
CA LYS A 107 -5.98 2.07 28.80
C LYS A 107 -7.20 2.94 28.39
N ARG A 108 -7.07 3.80 27.39
CA ARG A 108 -8.12 4.68 26.89
C ARG A 108 -7.94 4.80 25.37
N LEU A 109 -8.76 4.06 24.62
CA LEU A 109 -8.75 4.04 23.15
C LEU A 109 -8.96 5.45 22.59
N PRO A 110 -7.97 6.09 21.93
CA PRO A 110 -8.27 7.23 21.11
C PRO A 110 -8.86 6.72 19.80
N ARG A 111 -10.04 7.25 19.48
CA ARG A 111 -10.74 7.20 18.19
C ARG A 111 -9.76 7.01 17.01
N TRP A 112 -10.05 6.03 16.15
CA TRP A 112 -9.36 5.69 14.89
C TRP A 112 -8.50 6.85 14.35
N ARG A 113 -7.17 6.70 14.34
CA ARG A 113 -6.28 7.69 13.73
C ARG A 113 -6.27 7.49 12.22
N SER A 114 -6.77 8.50 11.51
CA SER A 114 -6.55 8.70 10.08
C SER A 114 -5.03 8.74 9.82
N LEU A 115 -4.53 7.92 8.90
CA LEU A 115 -3.18 8.11 8.36
C LEU A 115 -3.22 9.30 7.41
N GLU A 116 -3.15 10.50 7.99
CA GLU A 116 -3.07 11.76 7.26
C GLU A 116 -1.78 11.89 6.43
N CYS A 117 -0.81 10.97 6.61
CA CYS A 117 0.43 10.93 5.84
C CYS A 117 0.22 10.66 4.34
N MET A 118 -0.90 10.05 3.94
CA MET A 118 -1.25 9.93 2.52
C MET A 118 -1.76 11.21 1.87
N LYS A 119 -2.13 12.25 2.66
CA LYS A 119 -2.47 13.56 2.07
C LYS A 119 -1.27 14.19 1.35
N ARG A 120 -0.02 13.91 1.77
CA ARG A 120 1.17 14.46 1.10
C ARG A 120 1.67 13.61 -0.08
N ALA A 121 1.42 12.31 -0.10
CA ALA A 121 1.82 11.45 -1.22
C ALA A 121 0.95 11.65 -2.47
N MET A 122 -0.30 12.12 -2.30
CA MET A 122 -1.24 12.39 -3.40
C MET A 122 -1.35 13.87 -3.79
N LEU A 123 -0.63 14.77 -3.10
CA LEU A 123 -0.56 16.21 -3.42
C LEU A 123 0.71 16.61 -4.18
N ILE A 124 1.47 15.66 -4.73
CA ILE A 124 2.54 15.99 -5.68
C ILE A 124 1.87 16.15 -7.06
N PRO A 125 1.69 17.38 -7.60
CA PRO A 125 1.27 17.52 -8.98
C PRO A 125 2.31 16.82 -9.88
N LEU A 126 1.82 16.14 -10.91
CA LEU A 126 2.53 15.34 -11.93
C LEU A 126 3.56 16.14 -12.78
N ARG A 127 4.30 17.09 -12.20
CA ARG A 127 5.33 17.83 -12.92
C ARG A 127 6.60 17.97 -12.07
N VAL A 128 7.68 17.45 -12.67
CA VAL A 128 9.08 17.80 -12.43
C VAL A 128 9.76 17.10 -11.24
N TRP A 129 10.15 15.84 -11.46
CA TRP A 129 11.42 15.35 -10.92
C TRP A 129 12.55 15.82 -11.85
N GLN A 130 13.11 17.02 -11.61
CA GLN A 130 14.46 17.35 -12.06
C GLN A 130 15.38 17.37 -10.84
N LYS A 131 16.28 16.37 -10.81
CA LYS A 131 17.53 16.24 -10.04
C LYS A 131 17.72 17.18 -8.84
N CYS A 132 17.58 16.64 -7.62
CA CYS A 132 18.27 17.19 -6.44
C CYS A 132 19.59 16.46 -6.22
N SER A 133 20.70 17.16 -6.48
CA SER A 133 22.02 16.82 -5.93
C SER A 133 22.04 17.05 -4.42
N ALA A 134 22.59 16.08 -3.70
CA ALA A 134 22.66 16.04 -2.24
C ALA A 134 23.47 17.19 -1.62
N ARG A 135 22.94 17.80 -0.54
CA ARG A 135 23.72 18.21 0.65
C ARG A 135 22.85 18.08 1.92
N PRO A 136 23.40 17.63 3.07
CA PRO A 136 22.65 17.47 4.31
C PRO A 136 22.62 18.76 5.14
N CYS A 137 21.47 19.08 5.74
CA CYS A 137 21.33 20.22 6.66
C CYS A 137 21.58 19.76 8.11
N HIS A 138 22.49 20.45 8.81
CA HIS A 138 22.69 20.35 10.26
C HIS A 138 21.65 21.18 11.02
N CYS A 139 21.01 20.58 12.03
CA CYS A 139 20.19 21.29 13.01
C CYS A 139 21.10 21.95 14.06
N HIS A 140 21.04 23.28 14.19
CA HIS A 140 21.49 23.97 15.40
C HIS A 140 20.25 24.33 16.22
N GLY A 141 20.18 23.81 17.44
CA GLY A 141 19.28 24.32 18.47
C GLY A 141 19.89 25.53 19.15
N ARG A 142 19.06 26.49 19.53
CA ARG A 142 19.23 27.26 20.76
C ARG A 142 17.90 27.88 21.20
N ALA A 143 17.82 28.03 22.51
CA ALA A 143 16.74 28.55 23.32
C ALA A 143 16.37 30.00 23.00
#